data_AF-A0A061NN48-F1
#
_entry.id   AF-A0A061NN48-F1
#
_cell.length_a   1.000
_cell.length_b   1.000
_cell.length_c   1.000
_cell.angle_alpha   90.00
_cell.angle_beta   90.00
_cell.angle_gamma   90.00
#
_symmetry.space_group_name_H-M   'P 1'
#
loop_
_entity.id
_entity.type
_entity.pdbx_description
1 polymer ?
#
loop_
_entity_poly.entity_id
_entity_poly.type
_entity_poly.pdbx_seq_one_letter_code
_entity_poly.pdbx_strand_id
1 'polypeptide(L)'
;MGYDEKGLEEADVSLNFGGYGDAANQLRDGIIDITVQGGGPGVPALTEVDSTRTLRLLEVPEDVMNEMDEAGYGYSTGMTIPAGTYSNQTEDVDALASWAMMIMNEAVNDHLVYEMTKQIWESVDRVQEEQPSRGAWFDPEHTFDVIENPEENIHPGALRYYEEIGAYDGGGGE
;
A
#
# COMPACT_ATOMS: atom_id res chain seq x y z
N MET A 1 13.30 15.78 -9.02
CA MET A 1 12.98 14.57 -9.82
C MET A 1 11.51 14.65 -10.18
N GLY A 2 11.13 14.25 -11.40
CA GLY A 2 9.76 14.37 -11.87
C GLY A 2 9.26 15.82 -11.97
N TYR A 3 7.95 15.97 -12.15
CA TYR A 3 7.27 17.25 -12.08
C TYR A 3 6.69 17.42 -10.67
N ASP A 4 6.94 18.57 -10.05
CA ASP A 4 6.14 19.03 -8.92
C ASP A 4 4.82 19.64 -9.42
N GLU A 5 3.96 20.07 -8.49
CA GLU A 5 2.67 20.69 -8.83
C GLU A 5 2.84 21.84 -9.85
N LYS A 6 3.81 22.72 -9.61
CA LYS A 6 4.13 23.84 -10.49
C LYS A 6 4.60 23.39 -11.86
N GLY A 7 5.45 22.35 -11.92
CA GLY A 7 5.93 21.78 -13.16
C GLY A 7 4.81 21.16 -13.99
N LEU A 8 3.81 20.55 -13.35
CA LEU A 8 2.63 20.03 -14.03
C LEU A 8 1.76 21.18 -14.58
N GLU A 9 1.54 22.24 -13.80
CA GLU A 9 0.83 23.43 -14.27
C GLU A 9 1.54 24.11 -15.44
N GLU A 10 2.87 24.23 -15.39
CA GLU A 10 3.69 24.79 -16.49
C GLU A 10 3.61 23.92 -17.76
N ALA A 11 3.35 22.63 -17.61
CA ALA A 11 3.11 21.69 -18.69
C ALA A 11 1.63 21.65 -19.16
N ASP A 12 0.80 22.59 -18.70
CA ASP A 12 -0.63 22.72 -19.03
C ASP A 12 -1.47 21.52 -18.53
N VAL A 13 -1.04 20.89 -17.43
CA VAL A 13 -1.80 19.83 -16.75
C VAL A 13 -2.71 20.46 -15.70
N SER A 14 -4.01 20.19 -15.79
CA SER A 14 -4.99 20.58 -14.76
C SER A 14 -5.03 19.52 -13.65
N LEU A 15 -4.76 19.93 -12.42
CA LEU A 15 -4.77 19.04 -11.26
C LEU A 15 -6.13 19.05 -10.57
N ASN A 16 -6.59 17.86 -10.17
CA ASN A 16 -7.80 17.69 -9.36
C ASN A 16 -7.48 16.81 -8.16
N PHE A 17 -7.75 17.31 -6.96
CA PHE A 17 -7.59 16.59 -5.71
C PHE A 17 -8.95 16.12 -5.21
N GLY A 18 -9.13 14.80 -5.16
CA GLY A 18 -10.40 14.18 -4.78
C GLY A 18 -10.21 12.79 -4.20
N GLY A 19 -11.30 12.20 -3.73
CA GLY A 19 -11.29 10.82 -3.24
C GLY A 19 -11.20 9.80 -4.39
N TYR A 20 -10.67 8.62 -4.11
CA TYR A 20 -10.50 7.53 -5.08
C TYR A 20 -11.77 7.16 -5.85
N GLY A 21 -12.92 7.06 -5.17
CA GLY A 21 -14.19 6.76 -5.82
C GLY A 21 -14.67 7.89 -6.75
N ASP A 22 -14.43 9.14 -6.39
CA ASP A 22 -14.78 10.30 -7.22
C ASP A 22 -13.88 10.37 -8.47
N ALA A 23 -12.57 10.19 -8.29
CA ALA A 23 -11.64 10.11 -9.41
C ALA A 23 -11.96 8.96 -10.37
N ALA A 24 -12.35 7.79 -9.86
CA ALA A 24 -12.79 6.67 -10.70
C ALA A 24 -14.06 7.02 -11.51
N ASN A 25 -15.04 7.69 -10.89
CA ASN A 25 -16.23 8.18 -11.60
C ASN A 25 -15.86 9.22 -12.68
N GLN A 26 -14.99 10.18 -12.36
CA GLN A 26 -14.53 11.18 -13.32
C GLN A 26 -13.77 10.54 -14.49
N LEU A 27 -12.95 9.51 -14.24
CA LEU A 27 -12.24 8.77 -15.29
C LEU A 27 -13.22 8.00 -16.19
N ARG A 28 -14.23 7.35 -15.59
CA ARG A 28 -15.33 6.68 -16.31
C ARG A 28 -16.09 7.67 -17.19
N ASP A 29 -16.38 8.85 -16.67
CA ASP A 29 -17.20 9.85 -17.36
C ASP A 29 -16.35 10.66 -18.39
N GLY A 30 -15.03 10.52 -18.36
CA GLY A 30 -14.09 11.22 -19.26
C GLY A 30 -13.86 12.67 -18.92
N ILE A 31 -14.03 13.00 -17.64
CA ILE A 31 -13.73 14.32 -17.08
C ILE A 31 -12.22 14.44 -16.81
N ILE A 32 -11.57 13.34 -16.42
CA ILE A 32 -10.12 13.25 -16.27
C ILE A 32 -9.55 12.16 -17.17
N ASP A 33 -8.29 12.33 -17.58
CA ASP A 33 -7.57 11.39 -18.42
C ASP A 33 -6.71 10.40 -17.61
N ILE A 34 -6.24 10.83 -16.43
CA ILE A 34 -5.30 10.09 -15.58
C ILE A 34 -5.77 10.21 -14.12
N THR A 35 -5.66 9.13 -13.37
CA THR A 35 -5.82 9.11 -11.91
C THR A 35 -4.64 8.38 -11.29
N VAL A 36 -4.14 8.89 -10.16
CA VAL A 36 -3.15 8.20 -9.32
C VAL A 36 -3.90 7.66 -8.11
N GLN A 37 -3.98 6.33 -7.99
CA GLN A 37 -4.69 5.68 -6.89
C GLN A 37 -3.81 4.65 -6.20
N GLY A 38 -3.83 4.67 -4.87
CA GLY A 38 -3.26 3.62 -4.05
C GLY A 38 -4.26 2.49 -3.83
N GLY A 39 -3.76 1.25 -3.79
CA GLY A 39 -4.55 0.07 -3.48
C GLY A 39 -3.90 -1.20 -4.03
N GLY A 40 -4.26 -2.34 -3.46
CA GLY A 40 -3.84 -3.64 -3.99
C GLY A 40 -4.50 -3.98 -5.34
N PRO A 41 -3.98 -4.98 -6.07
CA PRO A 41 -4.54 -5.44 -7.33
C PRO A 41 -6.06 -5.70 -7.28
N GLY A 42 -6.78 -5.27 -8.31
CA GLY A 42 -8.23 -5.46 -8.43
C GLY A 42 -9.07 -4.52 -7.56
N VAL A 43 -8.68 -3.24 -7.46
CA VAL A 43 -9.48 -2.24 -6.71
C VAL A 43 -10.89 -2.16 -7.30
N PRO A 44 -11.97 -2.35 -6.50
CA PRO A 44 -13.34 -2.44 -7.04
C PRO A 44 -13.75 -1.25 -7.92
N ALA A 45 -13.37 -0.03 -7.53
CA ALA A 45 -13.67 1.17 -8.30
C ALA A 45 -13.01 1.17 -9.69
N LEU A 46 -11.77 0.67 -9.81
CA LEU A 46 -11.05 0.56 -11.09
C LEU A 46 -11.58 -0.61 -11.91
N THR A 47 -12.00 -1.71 -11.28
CA THR A 47 -12.68 -2.82 -11.95
C THR A 47 -14.02 -2.38 -12.57
N GLU A 48 -14.78 -1.52 -11.88
CA GLU A 48 -16.00 -0.93 -12.44
C GLU A 48 -15.71 -0.04 -13.64
N VAL A 49 -14.67 0.80 -13.57
CA VAL A 49 -14.20 1.61 -14.71
C VAL A 49 -13.83 0.70 -15.88
N ASP A 50 -13.00 -0.32 -15.65
CA ASP A 50 -12.52 -1.25 -16.69
C ASP A 50 -13.67 -1.99 -17.41
N SER A 51 -14.79 -2.23 -16.71
CA SER A 51 -15.98 -2.84 -17.31
C SER A 51 -16.72 -1.95 -18.31
N THR A 52 -16.49 -0.63 -18.26
CA THR A 52 -17.20 0.37 -19.07
C THR A 52 -16.29 1.18 -19.99
N ARG A 53 -15.00 1.25 -19.68
CA ARG A 53 -13.96 1.93 -20.45
C ARG A 53 -12.65 1.17 -20.40
N THR A 54 -11.89 1.22 -21.48
CA THR A 54 -10.53 0.67 -21.51
C THR A 54 -9.65 1.38 -20.48
N LEU A 55 -9.20 0.63 -19.47
CA LEU A 55 -8.21 1.07 -18.50
C LEU A 55 -6.82 0.65 -18.97
N ARG A 56 -5.84 1.55 -18.86
CA ARG A 56 -4.42 1.27 -19.09
C ARG A 56 -3.64 1.63 -17.85
N LEU A 57 -2.93 0.66 -17.29
CA LEU A 57 -1.96 0.91 -16.22
C LEU A 57 -0.70 1.55 -16.83
N LEU A 58 -0.12 2.50 -16.11
CA LEU A 58 1.17 3.09 -16.43
C LEU A 58 2.20 2.48 -15.49
N GLU A 59 3.16 1.78 -16.07
CA GLU A 59 4.30 1.24 -15.33
C GLU A 59 5.16 2.38 -14.78
N VAL A 60 5.69 2.18 -13.58
CA VAL A 60 6.73 3.06 -13.03
C VAL A 60 8.09 2.52 -13.49
N PRO A 61 8.87 3.28 -14.28
CA PRO A 61 10.17 2.81 -14.74
C PRO A 61 11.13 2.45 -13.60
N GLU A 62 12.01 1.45 -13.82
CA GLU A 62 12.97 0.97 -12.81
C GLU A 62 13.91 2.06 -12.30
N ASP A 63 14.39 2.96 -13.18
CA ASP A 63 15.21 4.11 -12.80
C ASP A 63 14.46 5.07 -11.88
N VAL A 64 13.16 5.28 -12.14
CA VAL A 64 12.30 6.09 -11.27
C VAL A 64 12.09 5.42 -9.91
N MET A 65 11.88 4.11 -9.89
CA MET A 65 11.74 3.35 -8.64
C MET A 65 13.01 3.44 -7.79
N ASN A 66 14.19 3.27 -8.40
CA ASN A 66 15.47 3.36 -7.71
C ASN A 66 15.73 4.76 -7.14
N GLU A 67 15.48 5.81 -7.91
CA GLU A 67 15.63 7.18 -7.41
C GLU A 67 14.64 7.50 -6.27
N MET A 68 13.44 6.93 -6.27
CA MET A 68 12.47 7.10 -5.17
C MET A 68 12.87 6.34 -3.90
N ASP A 69 13.49 5.17 -4.04
CA ASP A 69 14.08 4.40 -2.95
C ASP A 69 15.27 5.15 -2.34
N GLU A 70 16.21 5.61 -3.17
CA GLU A 70 17.37 6.42 -2.74
C GLU A 70 16.97 7.73 -2.04
N ALA A 71 15.85 8.33 -2.46
CA ALA A 71 15.32 9.54 -1.83
C ALA A 71 14.69 9.29 -0.45
N GLY A 72 14.46 8.03 -0.07
CA GLY A 72 13.93 7.67 1.25
C GLY A 72 12.46 8.03 1.44
N TYR A 73 11.64 8.02 0.38
CA TYR A 73 10.22 8.35 0.49
C TYR A 73 9.36 7.25 1.15
N GLY A 74 9.96 6.11 1.51
CA GLY A 74 9.27 5.02 2.22
C GLY A 74 8.31 4.20 1.36
N TYR A 75 8.51 4.20 0.03
CA TYR A 75 7.82 3.30 -0.88
C TYR A 75 8.61 2.00 -1.02
N SER A 76 7.90 0.87 -1.08
CA SER A 76 8.50 -0.40 -1.44
C SER A 76 8.50 -0.57 -2.96
N THR A 77 9.62 -1.04 -3.48
CA THR A 77 9.83 -1.41 -4.88
C THR A 77 9.62 -2.92 -5.07
N GLY A 78 9.58 -3.40 -6.32
CA GLY A 78 9.44 -4.83 -6.63
C GLY A 78 8.01 -5.37 -6.43
N MET A 79 7.01 -4.49 -6.39
CA MET A 79 5.61 -4.86 -6.26
C MET A 79 4.94 -4.83 -7.64
N THR A 80 4.53 -6.01 -8.08
CA THR A 80 4.00 -6.21 -9.43
C THR A 80 2.49 -6.41 -9.40
N ILE A 81 1.77 -5.73 -10.29
CA ILE A 81 0.36 -5.99 -10.58
C ILE A 81 0.29 -7.13 -11.61
N PRO A 82 -0.22 -8.32 -11.25
CA PRO A 82 -0.19 -9.47 -12.15
C PRO A 82 -1.00 -9.25 -13.42
N ALA A 83 -0.54 -9.82 -14.54
CA ALA A 83 -1.25 -9.84 -15.80
C ALA A 83 -2.70 -10.34 -15.63
N GLY A 84 -3.64 -9.69 -16.33
CA GLY A 84 -5.05 -10.02 -16.27
C GLY A 84 -5.78 -9.49 -15.02
N THR A 85 -5.13 -8.67 -14.19
CA THR A 85 -5.83 -7.95 -13.10
C THR A 85 -6.92 -7.02 -13.66
N TYR A 86 -6.64 -6.39 -14.80
CA TYR A 86 -7.62 -5.63 -15.60
C TYR A 86 -7.71 -6.18 -17.02
N SER A 87 -8.86 -6.01 -17.68
CA SER A 87 -9.23 -6.70 -18.92
C SER A 87 -8.24 -6.46 -20.08
N ASN A 88 -7.61 -5.29 -20.12
CA ASN A 88 -6.67 -4.88 -21.18
C ASN A 88 -5.20 -4.94 -20.76
N GLN A 89 -4.91 -5.47 -19.57
CA GLN A 89 -3.56 -5.59 -19.04
C GLN A 89 -3.05 -7.01 -19.27
N THR A 90 -2.33 -7.23 -20.36
CA THR A 90 -1.85 -8.58 -20.78
C THR A 90 -0.50 -8.97 -20.19
N GLU A 91 0.22 -8.02 -19.61
CA GLU A 91 1.55 -8.20 -19.03
C GLU A 91 1.51 -7.72 -17.58
N ASP A 92 2.43 -8.24 -16.78
CA ASP A 92 2.70 -7.76 -15.44
C ASP A 92 3.09 -6.26 -15.50
N VAL A 93 2.67 -5.48 -14.49
CA VAL A 93 2.99 -4.05 -14.43
C VAL A 93 3.63 -3.73 -13.09
N ASP A 94 4.87 -3.24 -13.13
CA ASP A 94 5.57 -2.83 -11.92
C ASP A 94 5.05 -1.49 -11.41
N ALA A 95 4.88 -1.44 -10.09
CA ALA A 95 4.33 -0.30 -9.38
C ALA A 95 5.05 -0.09 -8.05
N LEU A 96 4.91 1.13 -7.53
CA LEU A 96 5.31 1.44 -6.17
C LEU A 96 4.21 1.02 -5.20
N ALA A 97 4.61 0.46 -4.07
CA ALA A 97 3.70 0.10 -3.00
C ALA A 97 4.00 0.89 -1.73
N SER A 98 2.97 1.07 -0.92
CA SER A 98 3.08 1.54 0.45
C SER A 98 2.42 0.52 1.36
N TRP A 99 3.01 0.28 2.52
CA TRP A 99 2.43 -0.61 3.53
C TRP A 99 1.41 0.13 4.37
N ALA A 100 0.24 -0.49 4.55
CA ALA A 100 -0.76 0.02 5.46
C ALA A 100 -0.33 -0.27 6.90
N MET A 101 -0.15 0.77 7.71
CA MET A 101 0.28 0.67 9.10
C MET A 101 -0.82 1.11 10.06
N MET A 102 -0.97 0.41 11.17
CA MET A 102 -1.79 0.87 12.30
C MET A 102 -0.90 1.64 13.27
N ILE A 103 -1.04 2.96 13.26
CA ILE A 103 -0.27 3.86 14.13
C ILE A 103 -1.12 4.24 15.33
N MET A 104 -0.50 4.30 16.50
CA MET A 104 -1.13 4.72 17.74
C MET A 104 -0.24 5.68 18.52
N ASN A 105 -0.83 6.37 19.50
CA ASN A 105 -0.08 7.21 20.41
C ASN A 105 0.74 6.34 21.38
N GLU A 106 1.98 6.73 21.65
CA GLU A 106 2.87 6.02 22.57
C GLU A 106 2.34 5.92 24.01
N ALA A 107 1.43 6.82 24.42
CA ALA A 107 0.90 6.85 25.78
C ALA A 107 -0.29 5.91 25.99
N VAL A 108 -0.71 5.16 24.96
CA VAL A 108 -1.74 4.13 25.11
C VAL A 108 -1.21 3.03 26.02
N ASN A 109 -2.08 2.46 26.86
CA ASN A 109 -1.65 1.47 27.83
C ASN A 109 -1.16 0.18 27.15
N ASP A 110 0.03 -0.30 27.54
CA ASP A 110 0.67 -1.52 27.01
C ASP A 110 -0.24 -2.74 26.95
N HIS A 111 -1.04 -2.98 28.00
CA HIS A 111 -1.94 -4.13 28.04
C HIS A 111 -3.05 -3.98 27.00
N LEU A 112 -3.62 -2.78 26.84
CA LEU A 112 -4.62 -2.55 25.80
C LEU A 112 -4.03 -2.76 24.40
N VAL A 113 -2.83 -2.25 24.14
CA VAL A 113 -2.19 -2.42 22.84
C VAL A 113 -1.89 -3.89 22.56
N TYR A 114 -1.35 -4.62 23.54
CA TYR A 114 -1.14 -6.07 23.42
C TYR A 114 -2.43 -6.80 23.04
N GLU A 115 -3.54 -6.55 23.75
CA GLU A 115 -4.82 -7.19 23.47
C GLU A 115 -5.35 -6.80 22.07
N MET A 116 -5.19 -5.54 21.65
CA MET A 116 -5.58 -5.10 20.31
C MET A 116 -4.77 -5.81 19.22
N THR A 117 -3.44 -5.83 19.35
CA THR A 117 -2.55 -6.51 18.40
C THR A 117 -2.89 -8.00 18.31
N LYS A 118 -3.07 -8.66 19.45
CA LYS A 118 -3.50 -10.05 19.53
C LYS A 118 -4.81 -10.31 18.78
N GLN A 119 -5.85 -9.53 19.09
CA GLN A 119 -7.15 -9.71 18.47
C GLN A 119 -7.13 -9.48 16.95
N ILE A 120 -6.29 -8.58 16.46
CA ILE A 120 -6.09 -8.37 15.01
C ILE A 120 -5.53 -9.64 14.36
N TRP A 121 -4.40 -10.14 14.88
CA TRP A 121 -3.71 -11.29 14.28
C TRP A 121 -4.46 -12.61 14.46
N GLU A 122 -5.10 -12.83 15.60
CA GLU A 122 -5.96 -14.01 15.82
C GLU A 122 -7.23 -13.99 14.95
N SER A 123 -7.61 -12.83 14.40
CA SER A 123 -8.75 -12.68 13.50
C SER A 123 -8.35 -12.55 12.02
N VAL A 124 -7.07 -12.75 11.68
CA VAL A 124 -6.56 -12.48 10.32
C VAL A 124 -7.21 -13.35 9.25
N ASP A 125 -7.59 -14.58 9.57
CA ASP A 125 -8.28 -15.51 8.66
C ASP A 125 -9.54 -14.86 8.08
N ARG A 126 -10.29 -14.12 8.89
CA ARG A 126 -11.50 -13.41 8.42
C ARG A 126 -11.16 -12.33 7.40
N VAL A 127 -10.05 -11.62 7.58
CA VAL A 127 -9.58 -10.61 6.61
C VAL A 127 -9.14 -11.30 5.31
N GLN A 128 -8.45 -12.43 5.40
CA GLN A 128 -8.05 -13.24 4.25
C GLN A 128 -9.26 -13.78 3.47
N GLU A 129 -10.32 -14.20 4.16
CA GLU A 129 -11.56 -14.65 3.53
C GLU A 129 -12.33 -13.51 2.85
N GLU A 130 -12.46 -12.36 3.52
CA GLU A 130 -13.25 -11.22 3.00
C GLU A 130 -12.48 -10.43 1.91
N GLN A 131 -11.15 -10.44 1.93
CA GLN A 131 -10.28 -9.68 1.02
C GLN A 131 -9.09 -10.51 0.53
N PRO A 132 -9.29 -11.61 -0.20
CA PRO A 132 -8.24 -12.58 -0.50
C PRO A 132 -7.01 -12.00 -1.22
N SER A 133 -7.19 -11.02 -2.10
CA SER A 133 -6.06 -10.37 -2.80
C SER A 133 -5.16 -9.54 -1.88
N ARG A 134 -5.71 -8.98 -0.80
CA ARG A 134 -4.99 -8.15 0.17
C ARG A 134 -4.58 -8.91 1.41
N GLY A 135 -5.49 -9.74 1.94
CA GLY A 135 -5.25 -10.56 3.12
C GLY A 135 -4.13 -11.57 2.92
N ALA A 136 -3.84 -12.00 1.69
CA ALA A 136 -2.67 -12.84 1.40
C ALA A 136 -1.33 -12.20 1.82
N TRP A 137 -1.30 -10.87 1.98
CA TRP A 137 -0.14 -10.11 2.46
C TRP A 137 -0.18 -9.81 3.97
N PHE A 138 -1.23 -10.24 4.67
CA PHE A 138 -1.34 -10.05 6.12
C PHE A 138 -0.58 -11.18 6.81
N ASP A 139 0.71 -10.95 7.02
CA ASP A 139 1.60 -11.81 7.77
C ASP A 139 2.26 -10.98 8.89
N PRO A 140 2.27 -11.45 10.14
CA PRO A 140 2.96 -10.75 11.22
C PRO A 140 4.47 -10.59 10.97
N GLU A 141 5.14 -11.49 10.26
CA GLU A 141 6.56 -11.40 9.94
C GLU A 141 6.87 -10.18 9.06
N HIS A 142 5.99 -9.86 8.10
CA HIS A 142 6.13 -8.69 7.23
C HIS A 142 6.09 -7.34 7.96
N THR A 143 5.64 -7.31 9.23
CA THR A 143 5.70 -6.10 10.06
C THR A 143 7.13 -5.55 10.15
N PHE A 144 8.13 -6.44 10.17
CA PHE A 144 9.53 -6.08 10.39
C PHE A 144 10.31 -5.78 9.11
N ASP A 145 9.73 -6.06 7.94
CA ASP A 145 10.33 -5.73 6.64
C ASP A 145 10.37 -4.20 6.38
N VAL A 146 9.53 -3.45 7.10
CA VAL A 146 9.22 -2.04 6.78
C VAL A 146 9.36 -1.08 7.96
N ILE A 147 9.61 -1.60 9.17
CA ILE A 147 9.82 -0.81 10.37
C ILE A 147 11.29 -0.94 10.80
N GLU A 148 12.04 0.14 10.62
CA GLU A 148 13.39 0.27 11.16
C GLU A 148 13.36 0.40 12.69
N ASN A 149 14.38 -0.11 13.37
CA ASN A 149 14.53 -0.11 14.83
C ASN A 149 13.21 -0.48 15.57
N PRO A 150 12.71 -1.71 15.41
CA PRO A 150 11.40 -2.11 15.94
C PRO A 150 11.22 -1.85 17.43
N GLU A 151 12.27 -1.98 18.24
CA GLU A 151 12.22 -1.71 19.69
C GLU A 151 11.88 -0.24 20.02
N GLU A 152 12.22 0.70 19.13
CA GLU A 152 11.97 2.12 19.30
C GLU A 152 10.65 2.55 18.63
N ASN A 153 10.28 1.90 17.53
CA ASN A 153 9.17 2.32 16.66
C ASN A 153 7.90 1.46 16.79
N ILE A 154 7.95 0.33 17.49
CA ILE A 154 6.78 -0.50 17.81
C ILE A 154 6.42 -0.33 19.28
N HIS A 155 5.13 -0.12 19.54
CA HIS A 155 4.61 0.02 20.90
C HIS A 155 4.93 -1.22 21.76
N PRO A 156 5.41 -1.08 23.01
CA PRO A 156 5.84 -2.21 23.84
C PRO A 156 4.80 -3.32 23.99
N GLY A 157 3.52 -2.95 24.14
CA GLY A 157 2.40 -3.89 24.10
C GLY A 157 2.32 -4.75 22.85
N ALA A 158 2.51 -4.17 21.66
CA ALA A 158 2.48 -4.89 20.39
C ALA A 158 3.74 -5.76 20.22
N LEU A 159 4.91 -5.21 20.55
CA LEU A 159 6.20 -5.92 20.48
C LEU A 159 6.17 -7.22 21.30
N ARG A 160 5.64 -7.15 22.53
CA ARG A 160 5.43 -8.32 23.38
C ARG A 160 4.58 -9.41 22.73
N TYR A 161 3.57 -9.05 21.93
CA TYR A 161 2.76 -10.03 21.23
C TYR A 161 3.53 -10.65 20.06
N TYR A 162 4.26 -9.84 19.28
CA TYR A 162 5.09 -10.34 18.19
C TYR A 162 6.18 -11.30 18.67
N GLU A 163 6.80 -11.02 19.82
CA GLU A 163 7.73 -11.95 20.50
C GLU A 163 7.04 -13.26 20.91
N GLU A 164 5.83 -13.19 21.47
CA GLU A 164 5.08 -14.36 21.92
C GLU A 164 4.76 -15.33 20.79
N ILE A 165 4.44 -14.81 19.60
CA ILE A 165 4.14 -15.63 18.42
C ILE A 165 5.39 -16.00 17.60
N GLY A 166 6.57 -15.53 18.01
CA GLY A 166 7.83 -15.80 17.31
C GLY A 166 8.04 -15.01 16.02
N ALA A 167 7.22 -13.98 15.77
CA ALA A 167 7.40 -13.07 14.63
C ALA A 167 8.53 -12.06 14.85
N TYR A 168 8.99 -11.90 16.10
CA TYR A 168 10.13 -11.06 16.47
C TYR A 168 10.99 -11.75 17.51
N ASP A 169 12.31 -11.71 17.36
CA ASP A 169 13.26 -12.38 18.26
C ASP A 169 14.22 -11.42 19.00
N GLY A 170 13.94 -10.11 18.99
CA GLY A 170 14.72 -9.12 19.73
C GLY A 170 15.96 -8.63 18.99
N GLY A 171 15.91 -8.56 17.65
CA GLY A 171 17.01 -8.02 16.85
C GLY A 171 18.28 -8.87 16.98
N GLY A 172 18.15 -10.17 16.74
CA GLY A 172 19.28 -11.09 16.58
C GLY A 172 19.64 -11.28 15.11
N GLY A 173 20.27 -10.29 14.46
CA GLY A 173 20.76 -10.43 13.09
C GLY A 173 21.97 -9.53 12.82
N GLU A 174 23.00 -10.14 12.23
CA GLU A 174 24.30 -9.56 11.80
C GLU A 174 24.20 -8.30 10.92
#